data_AF-A0A3C0TQB3-F1
#
_entry.id   AF-A0A3C0TQB3-F1
#
_cell.length_a   1.000
_cell.length_b   1.000
_cell.length_c   1.000
_cell.angle_alpha   90.00
_cell.angle_beta   90.00
_cell.angle_gamma   90.00
#
_symmetry.space_group_name_H-M   'P 1'
#
loop_
_entity.id
_entity.type
_entity.pdbx_description
1 polymer ?
#
loop_
_entity_poly.entity_id
_entity_poly.type
_entity_poly.pdbx_seq_one_letter_code
_entity_poly.pdbx_strand_id
1 'polypeptide(L)'
;MKVIIQDIKKLETEALIVSFFADVRPLKGLAGELDWLLCGSLSDLLLHQKLEGSLGEVALFTSRGKIPAQKIFLVGLGSQAALSPSTLRKAARAAASTAWTAGVTRVALEYFPSPNVPQEAALQAVQKGLMEGAPVRKLDISLVMPDAATYEKISRLVKK
;
A
#
# COMPACT_ATOMS: atom_id res chain seq x y z
N MET A 1 -5.37 -10.83 -9.71
CA MET A 1 -4.69 -10.39 -8.47
C MET A 1 -4.55 -11.60 -7.56
N LYS A 2 -3.35 -11.92 -7.10
CA LYS A 2 -3.13 -13.01 -6.12
C LYS A 2 -3.10 -12.44 -4.71
N VAL A 3 -3.54 -13.22 -3.73
CA VAL A 3 -3.45 -12.86 -2.31
C VAL A 3 -2.29 -13.66 -1.71
N ILE A 4 -1.41 -13.02 -0.96
CA ILE A 4 -0.26 -13.66 -0.32
C ILE A 4 -0.16 -13.23 1.15
N ILE A 5 0.42 -14.10 1.98
CA ILE A 5 0.93 -13.74 3.30
C ILE A 5 2.44 -13.88 3.22
N GLN A 6 3.17 -12.80 3.39
CA GLN A 6 4.62 -12.87 3.35
C GLN A 6 5.23 -11.74 4.17
N ASP A 7 6.31 -12.08 4.87
CA ASP A 7 7.18 -11.13 5.53
C ASP A 7 7.87 -10.23 4.49
N ILE A 8 7.75 -8.91 4.63
CA ILE A 8 8.36 -7.95 3.71
C ILE A 8 9.88 -8.06 3.63
N LYS A 9 10.54 -8.60 4.67
CA LYS A 9 12.00 -8.89 4.69
C LYS A 9 12.39 -10.02 3.75
N LYS A 10 11.44 -10.83 3.27
CA LYS A 10 11.64 -11.97 2.36
C LYS A 10 10.87 -11.81 1.03
N LEU A 11 10.23 -10.67 0.82
CA LEU A 11 9.35 -10.44 -0.32
C LEU A 11 10.14 -9.88 -1.50
N GLU A 12 10.50 -10.75 -2.43
CA GLU A 12 11.12 -10.37 -3.69
C GLU A 12 10.07 -9.83 -4.66
N THR A 13 10.10 -8.52 -4.88
CA THR A 13 9.19 -7.83 -5.80
C THR A 13 9.88 -6.63 -6.43
N GLU A 14 9.43 -6.25 -7.63
CA GLU A 14 9.93 -5.03 -8.28
C GLU A 14 9.52 -3.79 -7.48
N ALA A 15 8.26 -3.74 -7.04
CA ALA A 15 7.77 -2.69 -6.17
C ALA A 15 6.93 -3.23 -5.01
N LEU A 16 7.08 -2.60 -3.86
CA LEU A 16 6.20 -2.72 -2.70
C LEU A 16 5.43 -1.41 -2.52
N ILE A 17 4.10 -1.46 -2.41
CA ILE A 17 3.26 -0.31 -2.12
C ILE A 17 2.74 -0.45 -0.69
N VAL A 18 3.03 0.56 0.14
CA VAL A 18 2.64 0.63 1.54
C VAL A 18 1.89 1.93 1.78
N SER A 19 0.90 1.90 2.66
CA SER A 19 0.01 3.03 2.94
C SER A 19 0.19 3.58 4.35
N PHE A 20 -0.10 4.87 4.53
CA PHE A 20 -0.09 5.51 5.83
C PHE A 20 -1.12 6.64 5.91
N PHE A 21 -1.58 6.96 7.12
CA PHE A 21 -2.51 8.06 7.36
C PHE A 21 -1.75 9.35 7.69
N ALA A 22 -2.36 10.48 7.35
CA ALA A 22 -1.82 11.81 7.65
C ALA A 22 -1.68 12.05 9.17
N ASP A 23 -2.62 11.53 9.95
CA ASP A 23 -2.86 11.88 11.35
C ASP A 23 -2.57 10.73 12.35
N VAL A 24 -2.16 9.55 11.88
CA VAL A 24 -1.84 8.42 12.76
C VAL A 24 -0.35 8.39 13.07
N ARG A 25 0.02 8.60 14.34
CA ARG A 25 1.40 8.51 14.83
C ARG A 25 1.48 7.69 16.14
N PRO A 26 2.56 6.94 16.39
CA PRO A 26 3.63 6.59 15.43
C PRO A 26 3.07 5.80 14.24
N LEU A 27 3.83 5.70 13.14
CA LEU A 27 3.43 4.90 11.97
C LEU A 27 3.06 3.46 12.41
N LYS A 28 1.98 2.92 11.82
CA LYS A 28 1.41 1.60 12.15
C LYS A 28 1.46 0.68 10.93
N GLY A 29 1.22 -0.62 11.16
CA GLY A 29 1.20 -1.61 10.07
C GLY A 29 2.53 -1.70 9.35
N LEU A 30 2.49 -1.98 8.03
CA LEU A 30 3.72 -2.11 7.24
C LEU A 30 4.49 -0.79 7.13
N ALA A 31 3.83 0.37 7.22
CA ALA A 31 4.53 1.66 7.22
C ALA A 31 5.44 1.81 8.45
N GLY A 32 4.97 1.37 9.62
CA GLY A 32 5.77 1.38 10.85
C GLY A 32 6.91 0.37 10.81
N GLU A 33 6.67 -0.84 10.31
CA GLU A 33 7.72 -1.85 10.13
C GLU A 33 8.78 -1.38 9.13
N LEU A 34 8.35 -0.80 8.02
CA LEU A 34 9.25 -0.27 7.00
C LEU A 34 10.09 0.90 7.53
N ASP A 35 9.47 1.82 8.27
CA ASP A 35 10.21 2.92 8.89
C ASP A 35 11.30 2.42 9.84
N TRP A 36 10.98 1.39 10.65
CA TRP A 36 11.98 0.75 11.51
C TRP A 36 13.12 0.11 10.70
N LEU A 37 12.82 -0.65 9.64
CA LEU A 37 13.82 -1.26 8.76
C LEU A 37 14.68 -0.23 8.02
N LEU A 38 14.11 0.94 7.73
CA LEU A 38 14.77 2.08 7.09
C LEU A 38 15.33 3.08 8.12
N CYS A 39 15.52 2.67 9.37
CA CYS A 39 16.17 3.45 10.42
C CYS A 39 15.52 4.84 10.66
N GLY A 40 14.18 4.92 10.62
CA GLY A 40 13.43 6.15 10.86
C GLY A 40 13.34 7.09 9.66
N SER A 41 13.74 6.65 8.46
CA SER A 41 13.77 7.52 7.27
C SER A 41 12.40 8.08 6.89
N LEU A 42 11.30 7.36 7.16
CA LEU A 42 9.95 7.86 6.86
C LEU A 42 9.55 8.89 7.91
N SER A 43 9.79 8.57 9.18
CA SER A 43 9.56 9.50 10.28
C SER A 43 10.34 10.80 10.10
N ASP A 44 11.59 10.75 9.65
CA ASP A 44 12.41 11.94 9.35
C ASP A 44 11.77 12.82 8.28
N LEU A 45 11.24 12.23 7.21
CA LEU A 45 10.56 13.00 6.15
C LEU A 45 9.24 13.62 6.63
N LEU A 46 8.50 12.91 7.49
CA LEU A 46 7.28 13.45 8.10
C LEU A 46 7.59 14.62 9.04
N LEU A 47 8.65 14.51 9.86
CA LEU A 47 9.10 15.56 10.76
C LEU A 47 9.54 16.83 10.01
N HIS A 48 10.19 16.65 8.86
CA HIS A 48 10.64 17.75 7.99
C HIS A 48 9.59 18.18 6.96
N GLN A 49 8.33 17.72 7.07
CA GLN A 49 7.21 18.10 6.19
C GLN A 49 7.49 17.83 4.69
N LYS A 50 8.33 16.83 4.40
CA LYS A 50 8.58 16.33 3.04
C LYS A 50 7.58 15.24 2.63
N LEU A 51 6.87 14.70 3.62
CA LEU A 51 5.70 13.85 3.46
C LEU A 51 4.63 14.31 4.44
N GLU A 52 3.37 14.24 4.03
CA GLU A 52 2.24 14.63 4.89
C GLU A 52 1.31 13.46 5.20
N GLY A 53 1.15 12.52 4.26
CA GLY A 53 0.11 11.48 4.26
C GLY A 53 -1.19 11.96 3.62
N SER A 54 -1.14 13.02 2.81
CA SER A 54 -2.27 13.59 2.09
C SER A 54 -2.90 12.56 1.15
N LEU A 55 -4.23 12.63 0.94
CA LEU A 55 -4.94 11.61 0.17
C LEU A 55 -4.41 11.53 -1.27
N GLY A 56 -3.86 10.36 -1.63
CA GLY A 56 -3.29 10.12 -2.95
C GLY A 56 -1.89 10.71 -3.15
N GLU A 57 -1.27 11.25 -2.10
CA GLU A 57 0.16 11.54 -2.09
C GLU A 57 0.93 10.23 -2.29
N VAL A 58 1.88 10.20 -3.22
CA VAL A 58 2.72 9.02 -3.45
C VAL A 58 4.18 9.44 -3.48
N ALA A 59 5.00 8.76 -2.69
CA ALA A 59 6.44 8.98 -2.65
C ALA A 59 7.19 7.68 -2.94
N LEU A 60 8.16 7.78 -3.85
CA LEU A 60 9.01 6.66 -4.25
C LEU A 60 10.31 6.65 -3.45
N PHE A 61 10.59 5.52 -2.85
CA PHE A 61 11.78 5.20 -2.09
C PHE A 61 12.53 4.05 -2.75
N THR A 62 13.84 4.06 -2.59
CA THR A 62 14.66 2.86 -2.78
C THR A 62 14.78 2.13 -1.45
N SER A 63 14.74 0.80 -1.48
CA SER A 63 14.99 -0.01 -0.28
C SER A 63 16.44 0.07 0.21
N ARG A 64 17.37 0.56 -0.63
CA ARG A 64 18.82 0.57 -0.36
C ARG A 64 19.35 -0.80 0.13
N GLY A 65 18.74 -1.88 -0.34
CA GLY A 65 19.09 -3.26 0.07
C GLY A 65 18.65 -3.66 1.49
N LYS A 66 17.89 -2.82 2.21
CA LYS A 66 17.35 -3.15 3.55
C LYS A 66 16.24 -4.18 3.50
N ILE A 67 15.52 -4.26 2.37
CA ILE A 67 14.55 -5.32 2.06
C ILE A 67 14.73 -5.76 0.60
N PRO A 68 14.27 -6.96 0.22
CA PRO A 68 14.42 -7.47 -1.14
C PRO A 68 13.60 -6.71 -2.20
N ALA A 69 12.55 -5.98 -1.80
CA ALA A 69 11.80 -5.13 -2.73
C ALA A 69 12.71 -4.03 -3.31
N GLN A 70 12.67 -3.80 -4.62
CA GLN A 70 13.60 -2.85 -5.27
C GLN A 70 13.14 -1.39 -5.11
N LYS A 71 11.85 -1.15 -5.37
CA LYS A 71 11.16 0.14 -5.22
C LYS A 71 10.14 0.04 -4.10
N ILE A 72 9.97 1.11 -3.34
CA ILE A 72 8.92 1.20 -2.32
C ILE A 72 8.11 2.46 -2.58
N PHE A 73 6.80 2.34 -2.75
CA PHE A 73 5.90 3.46 -2.87
C PHE A 73 5.13 3.62 -1.56
N LEU A 74 5.23 4.80 -0.95
CA LEU A 74 4.40 5.18 0.18
C LEU A 74 3.21 5.97 -0.31
N VAL A 75 2.03 5.60 0.15
CA VAL A 75 0.75 6.17 -0.29
C VAL A 75 0.03 6.78 0.89
N GLY A 76 -0.27 8.07 0.81
CA GLY A 76 -1.08 8.78 1.78
C GLY A 76 -2.57 8.44 1.63
N LEU A 77 -3.19 8.03 2.74
CA LEU A 77 -4.63 7.74 2.81
C LEU A 77 -5.47 8.95 3.24
N GLY A 78 -4.82 10.09 3.56
CA GLY A 78 -5.45 11.23 4.20
C GLY A 78 -5.69 10.98 5.70
N SER A 79 -6.61 11.74 6.29
CA SER A 79 -7.03 11.55 7.69
C SER A 79 -7.77 10.22 7.85
N GLN A 80 -7.47 9.50 8.94
CA GLN A 80 -8.15 8.25 9.28
C GLN A 80 -9.66 8.42 9.47
N ALA A 81 -10.10 9.58 9.99
CA ALA A 81 -11.52 9.86 10.20
C ALA A 81 -12.30 10.03 8.88
N ALA A 82 -11.62 10.47 7.81
CA ALA A 82 -12.22 10.64 6.48
C ALA A 82 -12.16 9.37 5.62
N LEU A 83 -11.68 8.25 6.17
CA LEU A 83 -11.52 7.01 5.42
C LEU A 83 -12.89 6.45 4.97
N SER A 84 -13.00 6.15 3.69
CA SER A 84 -14.20 5.62 3.06
C SER A 84 -13.81 4.76 1.84
N PRO A 85 -14.73 3.97 1.28
CA PRO A 85 -14.50 3.29 0.01
C PRO A 85 -14.05 4.26 -1.10
N SER A 86 -14.57 5.51 -1.10
CA SER A 86 -14.19 6.49 -2.10
C SER A 86 -12.74 6.97 -1.98
N THR A 87 -12.22 7.13 -0.75
CA THR A 87 -10.85 7.56 -0.50
C THR A 87 -9.86 6.43 -0.71
N LEU A 88 -10.19 5.19 -0.30
CA LEU A 88 -9.42 3.99 -0.62
C LEU A 88 -9.24 3.80 -2.12
N ARG A 89 -10.31 3.98 -2.90
CA ARG A 89 -10.26 3.93 -4.38
C ARG A 89 -9.30 4.98 -4.94
N LYS A 90 -9.39 6.23 -4.46
CA LYS A 90 -8.51 7.33 -4.90
C LYS A 90 -7.04 7.05 -4.59
N ALA A 91 -6.74 6.59 -3.38
CA ALA A 91 -5.38 6.21 -2.98
C ALA A 91 -4.84 5.06 -3.83
N ALA A 92 -5.62 4.00 -4.04
CA ALA A 92 -5.23 2.86 -4.86
C ALA A 92 -5.00 3.26 -6.33
N ARG A 93 -5.81 4.17 -6.87
CA ARG A 93 -5.63 4.74 -8.21
C ARG A 93 -4.32 5.51 -8.32
N ALA A 94 -4.03 6.40 -7.37
CA ALA A 94 -2.80 7.17 -7.35
C ALA A 94 -1.56 6.24 -7.26
N ALA A 95 -1.64 5.22 -6.40
CA ALA A 95 -0.60 4.23 -6.23
C ALA A 95 -0.31 3.45 -7.53
N ALA A 96 -1.35 2.89 -8.16
CA ALA A 96 -1.21 2.15 -9.42
C ALA A 96 -0.70 3.03 -10.57
N SER A 97 -1.22 4.26 -10.69
CA SER A 97 -0.82 5.20 -11.74
C SER A 97 0.64 5.63 -11.60
N THR A 98 1.08 5.90 -10.37
CA THR A 98 2.47 6.28 -10.09
C THR A 98 3.43 5.11 -10.33
N ALA A 99 3.09 3.91 -9.84
CA ALA A 99 3.89 2.71 -10.08
C ALA A 99 4.00 2.41 -11.59
N TRP A 100 2.89 2.49 -12.33
CA TRP A 100 2.86 2.31 -13.78
C TRP A 100 3.77 3.32 -14.51
N THR A 101 3.64 4.61 -14.18
CA THR A 101 4.47 5.67 -14.78
C THR A 101 5.96 5.49 -14.45
N ALA A 102 6.28 4.91 -13.29
CA ALA A 102 7.64 4.54 -12.89
C ALA A 102 8.16 3.24 -13.55
N GLY A 103 7.47 2.73 -14.57
CA GLY A 103 7.85 1.56 -15.35
C GLY A 103 7.67 0.22 -14.63
N VAL A 104 6.90 0.21 -13.53
CA VAL A 104 6.70 -1.00 -12.72
C VAL A 104 5.68 -1.93 -13.37
N THR A 105 6.02 -3.21 -13.43
CA THR A 105 5.15 -4.27 -13.96
C THR A 105 4.76 -5.30 -12.92
N ARG A 106 5.52 -5.44 -11.82
CA ARG A 106 5.20 -6.35 -10.70
C ARG A 106 5.13 -5.62 -9.37
N VAL A 107 3.96 -5.67 -8.75
CA VAL A 107 3.67 -4.96 -7.50
C VAL A 107 3.21 -5.92 -6.42
N ALA A 108 3.80 -5.79 -5.24
CA ALA A 108 3.18 -6.24 -4.00
C ALA A 108 2.52 -5.03 -3.34
N LEU A 109 1.22 -5.13 -3.06
CA LEU A 109 0.40 -4.07 -2.49
C LEU A 109 -0.03 -4.49 -1.10
N GLU A 110 0.23 -3.66 -0.10
CA GLU A 110 -0.37 -3.80 1.23
C GLU A 110 -1.90 -3.83 1.13
N TYR A 111 -2.56 -4.72 1.86
CA TYR A 111 -3.98 -4.53 2.14
C TYR A 111 -4.18 -3.29 3.01
N PHE A 112 -4.55 -2.18 2.35
CA PHE A 112 -4.67 -0.88 3.01
C PHE A 112 -5.49 -0.98 4.30
N PRO A 113 -4.96 -0.48 5.43
CA PRO A 113 -5.68 -0.50 6.70
C PRO A 113 -7.01 0.23 6.57
N SER A 114 -8.10 -0.47 6.89
CA SER A 114 -9.46 0.04 6.71
C SER A 114 -10.36 -0.23 7.92
N PRO A 115 -10.01 0.27 9.14
CA PRO A 115 -10.65 -0.15 10.39
C PRO A 115 -12.16 0.14 10.46
N ASN A 116 -12.63 1.19 9.79
CA ASN A 116 -14.03 1.62 9.80
C ASN A 116 -14.77 1.35 8.48
N VAL A 117 -14.18 0.58 7.56
CA VAL A 117 -14.78 0.26 6.27
C VAL A 117 -14.99 -1.26 6.19
N PRO A 118 -16.20 -1.75 5.83
CA PRO A 118 -16.41 -3.18 5.62
C PRO A 118 -15.40 -3.76 4.64
N GLN A 119 -14.84 -4.93 4.96
CA GLN A 119 -13.72 -5.52 4.22
C GLN A 119 -14.01 -5.70 2.73
N GLU A 120 -15.24 -6.14 2.39
CA GLU A 120 -15.68 -6.31 1.01
C GLU A 120 -15.70 -4.97 0.25
N ALA A 121 -16.28 -3.92 0.86
CA ALA A 121 -16.32 -2.59 0.27
C ALA A 121 -14.92 -1.98 0.11
N ALA A 122 -14.03 -2.21 1.08
CA ALA A 122 -12.63 -1.80 0.99
C ALA A 122 -11.89 -2.52 -0.15
N LEU A 123 -12.05 -3.84 -0.26
CA LEU A 123 -11.43 -4.65 -1.31
C LEU A 123 -11.92 -4.21 -2.70
N GLN A 124 -13.22 -4.05 -2.89
CA GLN A 124 -13.81 -3.58 -4.15
C GLN A 124 -13.32 -2.16 -4.51
N ALA A 125 -13.25 -1.26 -3.53
CA ALA A 125 -12.74 0.09 -3.72
C ALA A 125 -11.28 0.09 -4.19
N VAL A 126 -10.42 -0.70 -3.52
CA VAL A 126 -9.01 -0.84 -3.89
C VAL A 126 -8.88 -1.43 -5.28
N GLN A 127 -9.56 -2.55 -5.58
CA GLN A 127 -9.56 -3.17 -6.91
C GLN A 127 -9.96 -2.18 -8.01
N LYS A 128 -11.06 -1.44 -7.81
CA LYS A 128 -11.51 -0.41 -8.75
C LYS A 128 -10.47 0.68 -8.94
N GLY A 129 -9.85 1.15 -7.86
CA GLY A 129 -8.80 2.16 -7.91
C GLY A 129 -7.60 1.70 -8.73
N LEU A 130 -7.13 0.47 -8.48
CA LEU A 130 -6.01 -0.12 -9.23
C LEU A 130 -6.31 -0.19 -10.74
N MET A 131 -7.52 -0.61 -11.11
CA MET A 131 -7.94 -0.68 -12.52
C MET A 131 -8.06 0.70 -13.19
N GLU A 132 -8.44 1.73 -12.43
CA GLU A 132 -8.50 3.11 -12.95
C GLU A 132 -7.11 3.75 -13.07
N GLY A 133 -6.15 3.32 -12.23
CA GLY A 133 -4.80 3.88 -12.17
C GLY A 133 -3.85 3.30 -13.21
N ALA A 134 -4.08 2.06 -13.63
CA ALA A 134 -3.23 1.37 -14.59
C ALA A 134 -4.02 0.47 -15.55
N PRO A 135 -3.55 0.28 -16.79
CA PRO A 135 -4.19 -0.62 -17.74
C PRO A 135 -4.20 -2.07 -17.20
N VAL A 136 -5.41 -2.65 -17.15
CA VAL A 136 -5.82 -3.87 -16.40
C VAL A 136 -5.10 -5.19 -16.79
N ARG A 137 -4.06 -5.16 -17.62
CA ARG A 137 -3.31 -6.37 -18.04
C ARG A 137 -1.78 -6.23 -18.01
N LYS A 138 -1.25 -5.10 -17.55
CA LYS A 138 0.21 -4.85 -17.55
C LYS A 138 0.86 -4.80 -16.16
N LEU A 139 0.05 -4.87 -15.10
CA LEU A 139 0.52 -4.86 -13.72
C LEU A 139 0.12 -6.17 -13.03
N ASP A 140 1.11 -7.02 -12.76
CA ASP A 140 0.96 -8.21 -11.91
C ASP A 140 0.93 -7.76 -10.44
N ILE A 141 -0.27 -7.79 -9.84
CA ILE A 141 -0.51 -7.31 -8.48
C ILE A 141 -0.73 -8.50 -7.53
N SER A 142 0.06 -8.49 -6.46
CA SER A 142 -0.07 -9.37 -5.30
C SER A 142 -0.54 -8.55 -4.11
N LEU A 143 -1.64 -8.94 -3.47
CA LEU A 143 -2.12 -8.29 -2.26
C LEU A 143 -1.50 -8.96 -1.03
N VAL A 144 -0.70 -8.22 -0.27
CA VAL A 144 0.00 -8.67 0.93
C VAL A 144 -0.91 -8.49 2.14
N MET A 145 -1.19 -9.59 2.82
CA MET A 145 -2.02 -9.62 4.02
C MET A 145 -1.17 -9.40 5.27
N PRO A 146 -1.68 -8.65 6.27
CA PRO A 146 -0.97 -8.43 7.53
C PRO A 146 -0.91 -9.69 8.41
N ASP A 147 -1.90 -10.59 8.29
CA ASP A 147 -2.03 -11.77 9.14
C ASP A 147 -2.82 -12.90 8.45
N ALA A 148 -2.76 -14.10 9.06
CA ALA A 148 -3.43 -15.31 8.55
C ALA A 148 -4.96 -15.24 8.57
N ALA A 149 -5.56 -14.61 9.58
CA ALA A 149 -7.01 -14.51 9.68
C ALA A 149 -7.58 -13.58 8.58
N THR A 150 -6.90 -12.47 8.30
CA THR A 150 -7.23 -11.55 7.21
C THR A 150 -7.06 -12.24 5.85
N TYR A 151 -5.98 -13.01 5.66
CA TYR A 151 -5.76 -13.78 4.44
C TYR A 151 -6.88 -14.79 4.15
N GLU A 152 -7.30 -15.58 5.13
CA GLU A 152 -8.37 -16.56 4.91
C GLU A 152 -9.69 -15.89 4.47
N LYS A 153 -10.03 -14.74 5.06
CA LYS A 153 -11.23 -13.99 4.70
C LYS A 153 -11.11 -13.40 3.29
N ILE A 154 -10.03 -12.67 3.01
CA ILE A 154 -9.85 -11.96 1.74
C ILE A 154 -9.64 -12.94 0.58
N SER A 155 -8.90 -14.05 0.78
CA SER A 155 -8.71 -15.06 -0.25
C SER A 155 -10.01 -15.74 -0.69
N ARG A 156 -11.01 -15.84 0.20
CA ARG A 156 -12.36 -16.32 -0.16
C ARG A 156 -13.14 -15.30 -0.99
N LEU A 157 -12.96 -14.01 -0.72
CA LEU A 157 -13.65 -12.93 -1.44
C LEU A 157 -13.06 -12.71 -2.83
N VAL A 158 -11.74 -12.80 -2.99
CA VAL A 158 -11.06 -12.65 -4.30
C VAL A 158 -11.32 -13.83 -5.25
N LYS A 159 -11.68 -15.01 -4.72
CA LYS A 159 -12.00 -16.21 -5.51
C LYS A 159 -13.46 -16.27 -6.00
N LYS A 160 -14.34 -15.46 -5.43
CA LYS A 160 -15.74 -15.32 -5.88
C LYS A 160 -15.83 -14.36 -7.05
#